data_AF-A0A7C8LM59-F1
#
_entry.id   AF-A0A7C8LM59-F1
#
_cell.length_a   1.000
_cell.length_b   1.000
_cell.length_c   1.000
_cell.angle_alpha   90.00
_cell.angle_beta   90.00
_cell.angle_gamma   90.00
#
_symmetry.space_group_name_H-M   'P 1'
#
loop_
_entity.id
_entity.type
_entity.pdbx_description
1 polymer ?
#
loop_
_entity_poly.entity_id
_entity_poly.type
_entity_poly.pdbx_seq_one_letter_code
_entity_poly.pdbx_strand_id
1 'polypeptide(L)'
;MSLPVLYIGNKNYSSWSMRPWLALKWAGIAFEEQVFPLGGPGYGKSKVPEIVDVSPSGRVPALHVGDLVIWDSLAIAEWAAEQKPDAHLWPLSANARAICRSAAAEMHSGFAALRRDAPMNVRRRTNARAWQDDVRADIARVEELWNFVRAEFGGAGPYLFGARSIADAFYAPVCTRLRTYGVKIDAVSQDYCNTIFIDPAFQEWERAAQAETWTIPQTDAL
;
A
#
# COMPACT_ATOMS: atom_id res chain seq x y z
N MET A 1 1.75 0.36 28.62
CA MET A 1 1.93 1.45 27.62
C MET A 1 0.67 1.48 26.77
N SER A 2 0.20 2.67 26.40
CA SER A 2 -0.91 2.80 25.44
C SER A 2 -0.51 2.20 24.09
N LEU A 3 -1.49 1.74 23.33
CA LEU A 3 -1.25 1.28 21.96
C LEU A 3 -0.81 2.47 21.09
N PRO A 4 0.04 2.24 20.07
CA PRO A 4 0.24 3.21 19.01
C PRO A 4 -1.08 3.56 18.32
N VAL A 5 -1.23 4.81 17.88
CA VAL A 5 -2.40 5.26 17.10
C VAL A 5 -1.97 5.52 15.66
N LEU A 6 -2.55 4.77 14.71
CA LEU A 6 -2.34 4.98 13.28
C LEU A 6 -3.49 5.80 12.70
N TYR A 7 -3.18 7.03 12.33
CA TYR A 7 -4.07 7.89 11.56
C TYR A 7 -3.99 7.54 10.09
N ILE A 8 -5.14 7.25 9.48
CA ILE A 8 -5.26 6.81 8.09
C ILE A 8 -6.32 7.60 7.34
N GLY A 9 -6.20 7.64 6.02
CA GLY A 9 -7.31 8.03 5.16
C GLY A 9 -8.28 6.86 4.99
N ASN A 10 -9.51 7.15 4.59
CA ASN A 10 -10.52 6.13 4.30
C ASN A 10 -9.99 5.03 3.36
N LYS A 11 -10.25 3.78 3.77
CA LYS A 11 -9.61 2.56 3.28
C LYS A 11 -9.94 2.26 1.82
N ASN A 12 -11.07 2.75 1.31
CA ASN A 12 -11.41 2.59 -0.10
C ASN A 12 -10.45 3.32 -1.04
N TYR A 13 -9.87 4.45 -0.62
CA TYR A 13 -9.12 5.36 -1.50
C TYR A 13 -7.65 5.58 -1.08
N SER A 14 -7.32 5.41 0.21
CA SER A 14 -5.98 5.73 0.72
C SER A 14 -4.94 4.62 0.47
N SER A 15 -4.33 4.63 -0.72
CA SER A 15 -3.22 3.72 -1.04
C SER A 15 -2.02 3.89 -0.10
N TRP A 16 -1.74 5.11 0.36
CA TRP A 16 -0.62 5.39 1.28
C TRP A 16 -0.84 4.80 2.67
N SER A 17 -2.10 4.81 3.15
CA SER A 17 -2.44 4.30 4.47
C SER A 17 -2.48 2.77 4.53
N MET A 18 -2.82 2.10 3.43
CA MET A 18 -2.83 0.63 3.37
C MET A 18 -1.44 0.04 3.66
N ARG A 19 -0.38 0.69 3.17
CA ARG A 19 1.00 0.18 3.24
C ARG A 19 1.48 -0.04 4.69
N PRO A 20 1.55 0.99 5.56
CA PRO A 20 2.00 0.76 6.93
C PRO A 20 0.97 -0.02 7.75
N TRP A 21 -0.32 0.07 7.42
CA TRP A 21 -1.34 -0.73 8.10
C TRP A 21 -1.08 -2.23 7.91
N LEU A 22 -0.80 -2.66 6.67
CA LEU A 22 -0.42 -4.06 6.39
C LEU A 22 0.89 -4.43 7.10
N ALA A 23 1.90 -3.56 7.06
CA ALA A 23 3.18 -3.81 7.73
C ALA A 23 3.00 -4.03 9.25
N LEU A 24 2.22 -3.18 9.93
CA LEU A 24 1.93 -3.33 11.36
C LEU A 24 1.15 -4.62 11.66
N LYS A 25 0.15 -4.95 10.85
CA LYS A 25 -0.65 -6.19 10.99
C LYS A 25 0.20 -7.44 10.78
N TRP A 26 1.06 -7.45 9.76
CA TRP A 26 1.97 -8.56 9.49
C TRP A 26 3.07 -8.69 10.54
N ALA A 27 3.48 -7.59 11.18
CA ALA A 27 4.37 -7.60 12.34
C ALA A 27 3.70 -8.08 13.63
N GLY A 28 2.37 -8.25 13.65
CA GLY A 28 1.63 -8.56 14.88
C GLY A 28 1.68 -7.43 15.91
N ILE A 29 1.84 -6.19 15.47
CA ILE A 29 1.80 -5.01 16.34
C ILE A 29 0.34 -4.58 16.50
N ALA A 30 -0.14 -4.56 17.73
CA ALA A 30 -1.45 -3.98 18.05
C ALA A 30 -1.38 -2.45 17.95
N PHE A 31 -2.38 -1.84 17.33
CA PHE A 31 -2.54 -0.40 17.21
C PHE A 31 -4.02 -0.03 17.17
N GLU A 32 -4.32 1.21 17.57
CA GLU A 32 -5.62 1.82 17.33
C GLU A 32 -5.61 2.53 15.97
N GLU A 33 -6.72 2.46 15.23
CA GLU A 33 -6.84 3.19 13.95
C GLU A 33 -7.81 4.36 14.07
N GLN A 34 -7.42 5.51 13.52
CA GLN A 34 -8.29 6.67 13.34
C GLN A 34 -8.39 7.03 11.86
N VAL A 35 -9.61 7.04 11.34
CA VAL A 35 -9.88 7.20 9.91
C VAL A 35 -10.37 8.61 9.60
N PHE A 36 -9.72 9.27 8.64
CA PHE A 36 -10.15 10.55 8.09
C PHE A 36 -10.77 10.37 6.70
N PRO A 37 -11.95 10.97 6.43
CA PRO A 37 -12.51 11.02 5.09
C PRO A 37 -11.62 11.83 4.14
N LEU A 38 -11.18 11.23 3.05
CA LEU A 38 -10.47 11.94 1.98
C LEU A 38 -11.48 12.58 1.00
N GLY A 39 -11.05 13.62 0.26
CA GLY A 39 -11.87 14.28 -0.77
C GLY A 39 -12.54 15.60 -0.35
N GLY A 40 -12.42 16.03 0.91
CA GLY A 40 -12.93 17.32 1.40
C GLY A 40 -12.04 18.53 1.07
N PRO A 41 -12.46 19.76 1.44
CA PRO A 41 -11.64 20.97 1.31
C PRO A 41 -10.24 20.78 1.92
N GLY A 42 -9.19 21.11 1.17
CA GLY A 42 -7.79 20.94 1.61
C GLY A 42 -7.18 19.57 1.28
N TYR A 43 -7.97 18.60 0.84
CA TYR A 43 -7.47 17.31 0.33
C TYR A 43 -6.53 17.51 -0.87
N GLY A 44 -5.42 16.77 -0.90
CA GLY A 44 -4.34 16.93 -1.88
C GLY A 44 -3.46 18.18 -1.68
N LYS A 45 -3.81 19.09 -0.77
CA LYS A 45 -3.06 20.33 -0.49
C LYS A 45 -2.31 20.32 0.85
N SER A 46 -2.32 19.19 1.58
CA SER A 46 -1.77 19.09 2.95
C SER A 46 -2.34 20.09 3.96
N LYS A 47 -3.61 20.47 3.80
CA LYS A 47 -4.25 21.55 4.59
C LYS A 47 -5.60 21.15 5.17
N VAL A 48 -5.86 19.86 5.33
CA VAL A 48 -7.05 19.38 6.05
C VAL A 48 -6.79 19.64 7.54
N PRO A 49 -7.54 20.54 8.21
CA PRO A 49 -7.20 20.99 9.57
C PRO A 49 -6.99 19.84 10.55
N GLU A 50 -7.90 18.85 10.53
CA GLU A 50 -7.86 17.69 11.42
C GLU A 50 -6.61 16.81 11.20
N ILE A 51 -6.06 16.81 9.98
CA ILE A 51 -4.83 16.06 9.67
C ILE A 51 -3.59 16.87 10.06
N VAL A 52 -3.62 18.19 9.92
CA VAL A 52 -2.50 19.07 10.30
C VAL A 52 -2.21 18.96 11.80
N ASP A 53 -3.24 18.81 12.63
CA ASP A 53 -3.09 18.67 14.08
C ASP A 53 -2.39 17.36 14.49
N VAL A 54 -2.49 16.30 13.68
CA VAL A 54 -1.96 14.97 13.99
C VAL A 54 -0.78 14.55 13.11
N SER A 55 -0.42 15.31 12.08
CA SER A 55 0.65 14.97 11.15
C SER A 55 1.44 16.20 10.74
N PRO A 56 2.75 16.25 11.03
CA PRO A 56 3.62 17.35 10.60
C PRO A 56 3.62 17.59 9.08
N SER A 57 3.33 16.56 8.28
CA SER A 57 3.27 16.66 6.82
C SER A 57 1.92 17.18 6.28
N GLY A 58 0.92 17.32 7.15
CA GLY A 58 -0.47 17.57 6.77
C GLY A 58 -1.09 16.44 5.94
N ARG A 59 -0.51 15.22 5.98
CA ARG A 59 -0.94 14.04 5.25
C ARG A 59 -1.03 12.83 6.17
N VAL A 60 -1.87 11.88 5.79
CA VAL A 60 -1.91 10.53 6.35
C VAL A 60 -1.24 9.55 5.38
N PRO A 61 -0.64 8.45 5.86
CA PRO A 61 -0.64 7.96 7.24
C PRO A 61 0.24 8.75 8.22
N ALA A 62 -0.10 8.70 9.50
CA ALA A 62 0.78 9.12 10.60
C ALA A 62 0.63 8.16 11.78
N LEU A 63 1.73 7.66 12.34
CA LEU A 63 1.76 6.80 13.52
C LEU A 63 2.21 7.60 14.73
N HIS A 64 1.40 7.59 15.79
CA HIS A 64 1.74 8.17 17.09
C HIS A 64 2.16 7.07 18.05
N VAL A 65 3.33 7.22 18.69
CA VAL A 65 3.89 6.31 19.67
C VAL A 65 4.30 7.11 20.90
N GLY A 66 3.39 7.26 21.86
CA GLY A 66 3.55 8.27 22.92
C GLY A 66 3.64 9.66 22.28
N ASP A 67 4.70 10.40 22.60
CA ASP A 67 4.93 11.75 22.05
C ASP A 67 5.63 11.74 20.67
N LEU A 68 6.05 10.58 20.17
CA LEU A 68 6.68 10.45 18.86
C LEU A 68 5.63 10.37 17.74
N VAL A 69 5.81 11.17 16.69
CA VAL A 69 5.01 11.09 15.47
C VAL A 69 5.87 10.70 14.28
N ILE A 70 5.44 9.66 13.53
CA ILE A 70 6.10 9.17 12.31
C ILE A 70 5.10 9.32 11.15
N TRP A 71 5.41 10.14 10.14
CA TRP A 71 4.41 10.61 9.14
C TRP A 71 4.64 10.13 7.70
N ASP A 72 5.59 9.20 7.47
CA ASP A 72 5.85 8.63 6.15
C ASP A 72 5.55 7.12 6.16
N SER A 73 4.87 6.61 5.13
CA SER A 73 4.45 5.20 5.08
C SER A 73 5.62 4.22 5.13
N LEU A 74 6.76 4.56 4.54
CA LEU A 74 7.95 3.70 4.56
C LEU A 74 8.67 3.81 5.89
N ALA A 75 8.75 5.01 6.47
CA ALA A 75 9.30 5.19 7.80
C ALA A 75 8.51 4.43 8.88
N ILE A 76 7.17 4.43 8.79
CA ILE A 76 6.31 3.64 9.70
C ILE A 76 6.55 2.13 9.51
N ALA A 77 6.73 1.68 8.27
CA ALA A 77 7.02 0.28 7.98
C ALA A 77 8.40 -0.15 8.49
N GLU A 78 9.43 0.70 8.36
CA GLU A 78 10.76 0.47 8.94
C GLU A 78 10.67 0.44 10.47
N TRP A 79 9.94 1.36 11.10
CA TRP A 79 9.69 1.32 12.55
C TRP A 79 9.07 -0.02 12.97
N ALA A 80 8.07 -0.52 12.22
CA ALA A 80 7.45 -1.82 12.50
C ALA A 80 8.46 -2.98 12.40
N ALA A 81 9.36 -2.94 11.41
CA ALA A 81 10.41 -3.95 11.24
C ALA A 81 11.44 -3.89 12.39
N GLU A 82 11.77 -2.71 12.90
CA GLU A 82 12.65 -2.53 14.06
C GLU A 82 12.00 -3.00 15.36
N GLN A 83 10.70 -2.75 15.56
CA GLN A 83 9.98 -3.19 16.76
C GLN A 83 9.74 -4.69 16.79
N LYS A 84 9.64 -5.33 15.62
CA LYS A 84 9.39 -6.78 15.48
C LYS A 84 10.36 -7.41 14.47
N PRO A 85 11.66 -7.53 14.80
CA PRO A 85 12.64 -8.16 13.90
C PRO A 85 12.28 -9.60 13.53
N ASP A 86 11.64 -10.32 14.44
CA ASP A 86 11.20 -11.72 14.28
C ASP A 86 10.01 -11.86 13.31
N ALA A 87 9.33 -10.76 12.96
CA ALA A 87 8.32 -10.78 11.92
C ALA A 87 8.92 -10.84 10.50
N HIS A 88 10.23 -10.62 10.37
CA HIS A 88 10.98 -10.73 9.12
C HIS A 88 10.34 -9.96 7.95
N LEU A 89 9.85 -8.74 8.24
CA LEU A 89 9.27 -7.82 7.24
C LEU A 89 10.26 -7.44 6.12
N TRP A 90 11.54 -7.69 6.34
CA TRP A 90 12.58 -7.67 5.32
C TRP A 90 13.22 -9.06 5.20
N PRO A 91 13.63 -9.50 4.00
CA PRO A 91 14.36 -10.75 3.82
C PRO A 91 15.60 -10.87 4.72
N LEU A 92 15.94 -12.09 5.15
CA LEU A 92 17.12 -12.35 5.99
C LEU A 92 18.44 -12.20 5.20
N SER A 93 18.46 -12.65 3.94
CA SER A 93 19.61 -12.46 3.05
C SER A 93 19.87 -10.97 2.81
N ALA A 94 21.12 -10.54 3.01
CA ALA A 94 21.51 -9.14 2.83
C ALA A 94 21.24 -8.64 1.40
N ASN A 95 21.52 -9.46 0.38
CA ASN A 95 21.30 -9.10 -1.02
C ASN A 95 19.79 -9.03 -1.33
N ALA A 96 19.01 -10.04 -0.93
CA ALA A 96 17.56 -10.03 -1.13
C ALA A 96 16.90 -8.84 -0.43
N ARG A 97 17.39 -8.50 0.77
CA ARG A 97 16.92 -7.33 1.53
C ARG A 97 17.24 -6.02 0.84
N ALA A 98 18.42 -5.87 0.25
CA ALA A 98 18.77 -4.69 -0.53
C ALA A 98 17.82 -4.51 -1.73
N ILE A 99 17.55 -5.59 -2.48
CA ILE A 99 16.61 -5.55 -3.60
C ILE A 99 15.17 -5.29 -3.14
N CYS A 100 14.75 -5.89 -2.03
CA CYS A 100 13.43 -5.67 -1.44
C CYS A 100 13.22 -4.19 -1.04
N ARG A 101 14.24 -3.55 -0.47
CA ARG A 101 14.22 -2.10 -0.19
C ARG A 101 14.16 -1.27 -1.46
N SER A 102 14.92 -1.63 -2.50
CA SER A 102 14.84 -0.95 -3.80
C SER A 102 13.43 -1.03 -4.39
N ALA A 103 12.81 -2.21 -4.37
CA ALA A 103 11.44 -2.40 -4.85
C ALA A 103 10.43 -1.55 -4.05
N ALA A 104 10.52 -1.56 -2.71
CA ALA A 104 9.67 -0.74 -1.86
C ALA A 104 9.87 0.76 -2.12
N ALA A 105 11.12 1.23 -2.27
CA ALA A 105 11.44 2.63 -2.54
C ALA A 105 10.99 3.09 -3.95
N GLU A 106 11.13 2.23 -4.95
CA GLU A 106 10.62 2.45 -6.31
C GLU A 106 9.09 2.61 -6.28
N MET A 107 8.39 1.75 -5.54
CA MET A 107 6.94 1.91 -5.32
C MET A 107 6.59 3.09 -4.41
N HIS A 108 7.48 3.54 -3.53
CA HIS A 108 7.23 4.71 -2.68
C HIS A 108 7.24 5.99 -3.53
N SER A 109 8.25 6.12 -4.40
CA SER A 109 8.58 7.37 -5.10
C SER A 109 8.26 7.41 -6.61
N GLY A 110 8.02 6.26 -7.26
CA GLY A 110 7.82 6.13 -8.71
C GLY A 110 6.36 6.03 -9.16
N PHE A 111 6.12 5.46 -10.35
CA PHE A 111 4.81 5.16 -10.97
C PHE A 111 3.74 6.25 -10.89
N ALA A 112 4.11 7.48 -11.27
CA ALA A 112 3.23 8.64 -11.20
C ALA A 112 2.05 8.56 -12.18
N ALA A 113 2.27 8.04 -13.39
CA ALA A 113 1.22 7.93 -14.40
C ALA A 113 0.15 6.92 -13.96
N LEU A 114 0.57 5.75 -13.47
CA LEU A 114 -0.34 4.75 -12.93
C LEU A 114 -1.14 5.30 -11.73
N ARG A 115 -0.55 6.14 -10.87
CA ARG A 115 -1.28 6.81 -9.76
C ARG A 115 -2.30 7.81 -10.22
N ARG A 116 -1.96 8.59 -11.24
CA ARG A 116 -2.83 9.62 -11.80
C ARG A 116 -4.07 8.98 -12.43
N ASP A 117 -3.86 7.95 -13.24
CA ASP A 117 -4.91 7.42 -14.12
C ASP A 117 -5.57 6.14 -13.58
N ALA A 118 -4.97 5.49 -12.58
CA ALA A 118 -5.56 4.36 -11.87
C ALA A 118 -5.47 4.57 -10.34
N PRO A 119 -6.14 5.60 -9.77
CA PRO A 119 -6.19 5.79 -8.33
C PRO A 119 -6.88 4.59 -7.65
N MET A 120 -6.54 4.34 -6.40
CA MET A 120 -7.12 3.22 -5.66
C MET A 120 -8.62 3.46 -5.40
N ASN A 121 -9.44 2.45 -5.69
CA ASN A 121 -10.87 2.40 -5.36
C ASN A 121 -11.26 0.94 -5.12
N VAL A 122 -11.03 0.43 -3.91
CA VAL A 122 -11.15 -1.00 -3.56
C VAL A 122 -12.55 -1.57 -3.87
N ARG A 123 -13.60 -0.78 -3.70
CA ARG A 123 -15.00 -1.16 -3.93
C ARG A 123 -15.33 -1.37 -5.41
N ARG A 124 -14.54 -0.80 -6.32
CA ARG A 124 -14.92 -0.67 -7.72
C ARG A 124 -14.36 -1.79 -8.59
N ARG A 125 -15.11 -2.15 -9.64
CA ARG A 125 -14.67 -3.03 -10.72
C ARG A 125 -15.14 -2.42 -12.05
N THR A 126 -14.22 -2.16 -12.97
CA THR A 126 -14.51 -1.61 -14.29
C THR A 126 -14.05 -2.56 -15.37
N ASN A 127 -14.52 -2.33 -16.60
CA ASN A 127 -13.98 -3.01 -17.76
C ASN A 127 -12.57 -2.50 -18.08
N ALA A 128 -11.78 -3.36 -18.72
CA ALA A 128 -10.48 -2.99 -19.27
C ALA A 128 -10.63 -1.81 -20.24
N ARG A 129 -9.68 -0.88 -20.21
CA ARG A 129 -9.62 0.27 -21.12
C ARG A 129 -8.24 0.42 -21.73
N ALA A 130 -8.18 1.19 -22.82
CA ALA A 130 -6.90 1.63 -23.37
C ALA A 130 -6.23 2.62 -22.41
N TRP A 131 -4.95 2.38 -22.12
CA TRP A 131 -4.13 3.23 -21.26
C TRP A 131 -3.19 4.10 -22.11
N GLN A 132 -2.85 5.28 -21.61
CA GLN A 132 -1.81 6.12 -22.19
C GLN A 132 -0.44 5.42 -22.12
N ASP A 133 0.48 5.83 -22.99
CA ASP A 133 1.80 5.20 -23.13
C ASP A 133 2.60 5.22 -21.84
N ASP A 134 2.52 6.31 -21.07
CA ASP A 134 3.18 6.45 -19.77
C ASP A 134 2.61 5.49 -18.71
N VAL A 135 1.28 5.29 -18.69
CA VAL A 135 0.64 4.31 -17.81
C VAL A 135 1.01 2.87 -18.21
N ARG A 136 1.08 2.57 -19.51
CA ARG A 136 1.52 1.25 -19.99
C ARG A 136 2.98 0.97 -19.62
N ALA A 137 3.85 1.98 -19.72
CA ALA A 137 5.24 1.87 -19.28
C ALA A 137 5.37 1.62 -17.78
N ASP A 138 4.58 2.32 -16.95
CA ASP A 138 4.53 2.08 -15.51
C ASP A 138 4.08 0.63 -15.20
N ILE A 139 3.02 0.13 -15.86
CA ILE A 139 2.53 -1.25 -15.67
C ILE A 139 3.60 -2.26 -16.10
N ALA A 140 4.21 -2.08 -17.27
CA ALA A 140 5.25 -2.98 -17.76
C ALA A 140 6.46 -3.03 -16.81
N ARG A 141 6.84 -1.89 -16.22
CA ARG A 141 7.92 -1.85 -15.22
C ARG A 141 7.56 -2.58 -13.92
N VAL A 142 6.30 -2.50 -13.49
CA VAL A 142 5.80 -3.29 -12.35
C VAL A 142 5.90 -4.79 -12.64
N GLU A 143 5.43 -5.23 -13.81
CA GLU A 143 5.49 -6.64 -14.23
C GLU A 143 6.94 -7.12 -14.30
N GLU A 144 7.83 -6.37 -14.95
CA GLU A 144 9.26 -6.71 -15.04
C GLU A 144 9.89 -6.89 -13.65
N LEU A 145 9.66 -5.95 -12.74
CA LEU A 145 10.17 -6.04 -11.38
C LEU A 145 9.61 -7.26 -10.65
N TRP A 146 8.30 -7.50 -10.71
CA TRP A 146 7.67 -8.62 -10.03
C TRP A 146 8.17 -9.96 -10.58
N ASN A 147 8.28 -10.12 -11.89
CA ASN A 147 8.83 -11.31 -12.52
C ASN A 147 10.28 -11.54 -12.07
N PHE A 148 11.12 -10.49 -12.09
CA PHE A 148 12.50 -10.57 -11.65
C PHE A 148 12.63 -11.02 -10.19
N VAL A 149 11.96 -10.35 -9.24
CA VAL A 149 12.10 -10.70 -7.83
C VAL A 149 11.47 -12.05 -7.48
N ARG A 150 10.39 -12.43 -8.17
CA ARG A 150 9.77 -13.75 -8.00
C ARG A 150 10.67 -14.87 -8.52
N ALA A 151 11.35 -14.67 -9.64
CA ALA A 151 12.31 -15.64 -10.17
C ALA A 151 13.54 -15.81 -9.26
N GLU A 152 14.11 -14.70 -8.78
CA GLU A 152 15.36 -14.72 -7.99
C GLU A 152 15.14 -15.04 -6.50
N PHE A 153 14.05 -14.56 -5.90
CA PHE A 153 13.84 -14.58 -4.45
C PHE A 153 12.50 -15.19 -4.02
N GLY A 154 11.59 -15.48 -4.95
CA GLY A 154 10.23 -15.92 -4.65
C GLY A 154 10.09 -17.41 -4.27
N GLY A 155 11.14 -18.22 -4.40
CA GLY A 155 11.05 -19.69 -4.28
C GLY A 155 10.56 -20.21 -2.92
N ALA A 156 10.64 -19.41 -1.85
CA ALA A 156 10.25 -19.82 -0.50
C ALA A 156 8.77 -19.59 -0.16
N GLY A 157 7.95 -19.09 -1.09
CA GLY A 157 6.52 -18.88 -0.85
C GLY A 157 5.84 -18.04 -1.92
N PRO A 158 4.60 -17.57 -1.70
CA PRO A 158 3.80 -16.95 -2.77
C PRO A 158 3.99 -15.42 -2.91
N TYR A 159 4.69 -14.77 -1.98
CA TYR A 159 4.93 -13.31 -1.99
C TYR A 159 6.17 -12.93 -2.82
N LEU A 160 6.40 -11.64 -3.08
CA LEU A 160 7.49 -11.19 -3.98
C LEU A 160 8.86 -11.76 -3.61
N PHE A 161 9.17 -11.83 -2.31
CA PHE A 161 10.42 -12.38 -1.77
C PHE A 161 10.19 -13.69 -0.99
N GLY A 162 9.17 -14.46 -1.41
CA GLY A 162 8.77 -15.73 -0.82
C GLY A 162 7.83 -15.57 0.37
N ALA A 163 8.29 -14.89 1.42
CA ALA A 163 7.47 -14.51 2.58
C ALA A 163 6.94 -13.07 2.46
N ARG A 164 5.94 -12.72 3.28
CA ARG A 164 5.44 -11.34 3.38
C ARG A 164 6.60 -10.38 3.66
N SER A 165 6.66 -9.30 2.91
CA SER A 165 7.68 -8.26 3.07
C SER A 165 7.08 -6.87 2.93
N ILE A 166 7.82 -5.84 3.33
CA ILE A 166 7.37 -4.46 3.14
C ILE A 166 7.18 -4.13 1.65
N ALA A 167 7.92 -4.76 0.72
CA ALA A 167 7.64 -4.61 -0.70
C ALA A 167 6.20 -5.05 -1.03
N ASP A 168 5.70 -6.14 -0.45
CA ASP A 168 4.33 -6.60 -0.65
C ASP A 168 3.30 -5.61 -0.12
N ALA A 169 3.55 -5.00 1.04
CA ALA A 169 2.67 -3.98 1.60
C ALA A 169 2.58 -2.75 0.68
N PHE A 170 3.67 -2.43 -0.02
CA PHE A 170 3.77 -1.29 -0.92
C PHE A 170 3.11 -1.54 -2.28
N TYR A 171 3.16 -2.78 -2.75
CA TYR A 171 2.54 -3.23 -4.00
C TYR A 171 1.10 -3.72 -3.84
N ALA A 172 0.61 -4.02 -2.65
CA ALA A 172 -0.80 -4.38 -2.42
C ALA A 172 -1.80 -3.35 -2.98
N PRO A 173 -1.61 -2.02 -2.81
CA PRO A 173 -2.43 -1.03 -3.51
C PRO A 173 -2.38 -1.15 -5.03
N VAL A 174 -1.23 -1.53 -5.62
CA VAL A 174 -1.12 -1.74 -7.07
C VAL A 174 -1.96 -2.91 -7.52
N CYS A 175 -1.92 -4.04 -6.80
CA CYS A 175 -2.82 -5.18 -7.06
C CYS A 175 -4.29 -4.72 -7.09
N THR A 176 -4.71 -3.88 -6.13
CA THR A 176 -6.09 -3.37 -6.12
C THR A 176 -6.42 -2.53 -7.36
N ARG A 177 -5.49 -1.73 -7.88
CA ARG A 177 -5.69 -0.92 -9.09
C ARG A 177 -5.85 -1.82 -10.31
N LEU A 178 -4.95 -2.79 -10.49
CA LEU A 178 -4.99 -3.72 -11.60
C LEU A 178 -6.34 -4.45 -11.65
N ARG A 179 -6.83 -4.92 -10.49
CA ARG A 179 -8.15 -5.55 -10.36
C ARG A 179 -9.30 -4.57 -10.57
N THR A 180 -9.21 -3.36 -10.03
CA THR A 180 -10.28 -2.34 -10.14
C THR A 180 -10.50 -1.95 -11.59
N TYR A 181 -9.43 -1.75 -12.36
CA TYR A 181 -9.53 -1.25 -13.73
C TYR A 181 -9.43 -2.34 -14.80
N GLY A 182 -9.55 -3.62 -14.41
CA GLY A 182 -9.50 -4.76 -15.34
C GLY A 182 -8.23 -4.81 -16.17
N VAL A 183 -7.09 -4.39 -15.62
CA VAL A 183 -5.80 -4.39 -16.33
C VAL A 183 -5.36 -5.83 -16.55
N LYS A 184 -5.10 -6.19 -17.81
CA LYS A 184 -4.53 -7.49 -18.15
C LYS A 184 -3.02 -7.46 -17.91
N ILE A 185 -2.53 -8.46 -17.18
CA ILE A 185 -1.14 -8.64 -16.80
C ILE A 185 -0.73 -10.10 -17.04
N ASP A 186 0.56 -10.39 -16.98
CA ASP A 186 1.11 -11.72 -17.11
C ASP A 186 0.67 -12.67 -15.97
N ALA A 187 0.88 -13.98 -16.16
CA ALA A 187 0.44 -15.01 -15.22
C ALA A 187 1.14 -14.92 -13.84
N VAL A 188 2.44 -14.62 -13.81
CA VAL A 188 3.21 -14.50 -12.55
C VAL A 188 2.69 -13.32 -11.74
N SER A 189 2.46 -12.19 -12.40
CA SER A 189 1.90 -10.98 -11.81
C SER A 189 0.46 -11.19 -11.32
N GLN A 190 -0.35 -11.94 -12.07
CA GLN A 190 -1.72 -12.30 -11.68
C GLN A 190 -1.75 -13.22 -10.46
N ASP A 191 -0.89 -14.24 -10.40
CA ASP A 191 -0.77 -15.15 -9.26
C ASP A 191 -0.31 -14.42 -7.99
N TYR A 192 0.61 -13.46 -8.14
CA TYR A 192 1.01 -12.59 -7.05
C TYR A 192 -0.16 -11.72 -6.55
N CYS A 193 -0.93 -11.11 -7.45
CA CYS A 193 -2.13 -10.35 -7.05
C CYS A 193 -3.13 -11.22 -6.29
N ASN A 194 -3.36 -12.46 -6.76
CA ASN A 194 -4.24 -13.42 -6.09
C ASN A 194 -3.75 -13.75 -4.67
N THR A 195 -2.43 -13.89 -4.49
CA THR A 195 -1.80 -14.07 -3.17
C THR A 195 -2.13 -12.93 -2.22
N ILE A 196 -2.02 -11.67 -2.66
CA ILE A 196 -2.39 -10.51 -1.84
C ILE A 196 -3.87 -10.54 -1.47
N PHE A 197 -4.76 -10.87 -2.41
CA PHE A 197 -6.22 -10.83 -2.17
C PHE A 197 -6.72 -11.89 -1.19
N ILE A 198 -5.98 -12.98 -0.99
CA ILE A 198 -6.31 -14.00 0.01
C ILE A 198 -5.61 -13.77 1.36
N ASP A 199 -4.76 -12.76 1.47
CA ASP A 199 -4.11 -12.42 2.74
C ASP A 199 -5.16 -11.96 3.78
N PRO A 200 -5.18 -12.52 5.00
CA PRO A 200 -6.20 -12.18 5.99
C PRO A 200 -6.22 -10.69 6.37
N ALA A 201 -5.06 -10.04 6.47
CA ALA A 201 -5.00 -8.62 6.79
C ALA A 201 -5.49 -7.78 5.61
N PHE A 202 -5.12 -8.13 4.37
CA PHE A 202 -5.69 -7.48 3.18
C PHE A 202 -7.22 -7.62 3.13
N GLN A 203 -7.76 -8.82 3.40
CA GLN A 203 -9.21 -9.02 3.40
C GLN A 203 -9.91 -8.22 4.51
N GLU A 204 -9.26 -8.04 5.66
CA GLU A 204 -9.77 -7.15 6.72
C GLU A 204 -9.83 -5.69 6.24
N TRP A 205 -8.77 -5.20 5.58
CA TRP A 205 -8.80 -3.89 4.94
C TRP A 205 -9.91 -3.77 3.89
N GLU A 206 -10.03 -4.77 3.01
CA GLU A 206 -11.04 -4.78 1.94
C GLU A 206 -12.46 -4.78 2.50
N ARG A 207 -12.76 -5.60 3.52
CA ARG A 207 -14.08 -5.60 4.17
C ARG A 207 -14.39 -4.25 4.79
N ALA A 208 -13.44 -3.64 5.48
CA ALA A 208 -13.62 -2.32 6.07
C ALA A 208 -13.85 -1.25 4.99
N ALA A 209 -13.08 -1.27 3.90
CA ALA A 209 -13.27 -0.39 2.74
C ALA A 209 -14.66 -0.54 2.09
N GLN A 210 -15.20 -1.76 2.02
CA GLN A 210 -16.54 -2.03 1.50
C GLN A 210 -17.65 -1.46 2.40
N ALA A 211 -17.42 -1.40 3.71
CA ALA A 211 -18.37 -0.85 4.67
C ALA A 211 -18.37 0.70 4.73
N GLU A 212 -17.35 1.36 4.18
CA GLU A 212 -17.28 2.83 4.15
C GLU A 212 -18.38 3.42 3.26
N THR A 213 -18.91 4.57 3.66
CA THR A 213 -19.98 5.29 2.92
C THR A 213 -19.49 6.54 2.20
N TRP A 214 -18.27 7.01 2.50
CA TRP A 214 -17.68 8.18 1.85
C TRP A 214 -17.42 7.94 0.36
N THR A 215 -17.54 9.00 -0.44
CA THR A 215 -17.32 8.99 -1.88
C THR A 215 -16.35 10.09 -2.28
N ILE A 216 -15.58 9.84 -3.34
CA ILE A 216 -14.72 10.85 -3.98
C ILE A 216 -15.16 10.89 -5.44
N PRO A 217 -16.03 11.84 -5.84
CA PRO A 217 -16.67 11.83 -7.15
C PRO A 217 -15.69 11.71 -8.32
N GLN A 218 -14.54 12.36 -8.24
CA GLN A 218 -13.51 12.31 -9.29
C GLN A 218 -12.92 10.91 -9.45
N THR A 219 -12.74 10.17 -8.35
CA THR A 219 -12.22 8.79 -8.38
C THR A 219 -13.31 7.77 -8.71
N ASP A 220 -14.54 8.02 -8.29
CA ASP A 220 -15.68 7.14 -8.56
C ASP A 220 -16.14 7.22 -10.03
N ALA A 221 -15.89 8.35 -10.70
CA ALA A 221 -16.24 8.58 -12.10
C ALA A 221 -15.25 8.03 -13.14
N LEU A 222 -14.06 7.56 -12.72
CA LEU A 222 -12.96 7.13 -13.63
C LEU A 222 -13.23 5.87 -14.42
#